data_AF-A0A1D7Y1X4-F1
#
_entry.id   AF-A0A1D7Y1X4-F1
#
_cell.length_a   1.000
_cell.length_b   1.000
_cell.length_c   1.000
_cell.angle_alpha   90.00
_cell.angle_beta   90.00
_cell.angle_gamma   90.00
#
_symmetry.space_group_name_H-M   'P 1'
#
loop_
_entity.id
_entity.type
_entity.pdbx_description
1 polymer ?
#
loop_
_entity_poly.entity_id
_entity_poly.type
_entity_poly.pdbx_seq_one_letter_code
_entity_poly.pdbx_strand_id
1 'polypeptide(L)'
;MKKSYSKTELTEQSKAVFKNYPTAKVVFGTTDGQFFLNESHANIHATAEGKVFKIENENIPSEGTKNKPANAADLIAVAATLETVEAVDAAKALELEGKNRATVLAAYDARIEELNKTE
;
A
#
# COMPACT_ATOMS: atom_id res chain seq x y z
N MET A 1 35.63 11.58 -6.22
CA MET A 1 34.68 10.44 -6.34
C MET A 1 33.42 10.81 -5.59
N LYS A 2 32.29 11.01 -6.28
CA LYS A 2 30.99 11.12 -5.58
C LYS A 2 30.76 9.77 -4.92
N LYS A 3 30.58 9.75 -3.59
CA LYS A 3 30.25 8.52 -2.87
C LYS A 3 28.80 8.20 -3.18
N SER A 4 28.58 7.11 -3.91
CA SER A 4 27.24 6.57 -4.09
C SER A 4 26.96 5.59 -2.97
N TYR A 5 25.86 5.79 -2.25
CA TYR A 5 25.43 4.90 -1.19
C TYR A 5 24.71 3.68 -1.76
N SER A 6 25.00 2.51 -1.19
CA SER A 6 24.28 1.27 -1.49
C SER A 6 22.91 1.25 -0.81
N LYS A 7 22.00 0.40 -1.29
CA LYS A 7 20.65 0.25 -0.72
C LYS A 7 20.69 -0.03 0.79
N THR A 8 21.63 -0.86 1.25
CA THR A 8 21.79 -1.22 2.67
C THR A 8 22.15 -0.01 3.52
N GLU A 9 23.07 0.83 3.06
CA GLU A 9 23.47 2.06 3.75
C GLU A 9 22.32 3.08 3.79
N LEU A 10 21.56 3.19 2.69
CA LEU A 10 20.39 4.06 2.64
C LEU A 10 19.30 3.57 3.60
N THR A 11 19.08 2.27 3.72
CA THR A 11 18.15 1.71 4.71
C THR A 11 18.58 2.03 6.13
N GLU A 12 19.86 1.96 6.46
CA GLU A 12 20.34 2.30 7.80
C GLU A 12 20.14 3.79 8.12
N GLN A 13 20.49 4.67 7.19
CA GLN A 13 20.31 6.12 7.34
C GLN A 13 18.83 6.52 7.36
N SER A 14 17.97 5.81 6.62
CA SER A 14 16.51 6.06 6.62
C SER A 14 15.88 5.89 7.99
N LYS A 15 16.46 5.05 8.87
CA LYS A 15 15.99 4.90 10.26
C LYS A 15 16.07 6.22 11.03
N ALA A 16 17.10 7.03 10.79
CA ALA A 16 17.22 8.36 11.39
C ALA A 16 16.15 9.32 10.83
N VAL A 17 15.85 9.20 9.53
CA VAL A 17 14.77 9.99 8.89
C VAL A 17 13.42 9.61 9.49
N PHE A 18 13.12 8.33 9.65
CA PHE A 18 11.88 7.88 10.28
C PHE A 18 11.75 8.28 11.76
N LYS A 19 12.87 8.43 12.49
CA LYS A 19 12.84 9.00 13.84
C LYS A 19 12.39 10.47 13.85
N ASN A 20 12.82 11.24 12.85
CA ASN A 20 12.43 12.64 12.68
C ASN A 20 11.04 12.80 12.04
N TYR A 21 10.61 11.81 11.26
CA TYR A 21 9.31 11.75 10.59
C TYR A 21 8.56 10.47 11.00
N PRO A 22 8.08 10.38 12.25
CA PRO A 22 7.44 9.17 12.78
C PRO A 22 6.10 8.83 12.12
N THR A 23 5.53 9.75 11.34
CA THR A 23 4.32 9.53 10.54
C THR A 23 4.61 9.07 9.12
N ALA A 24 5.87 9.11 8.68
CA ALA A 24 6.25 8.73 7.32
C ALA A 24 6.28 7.21 7.16
N LYS A 25 5.31 6.69 6.37
CA LYS A 25 5.22 5.27 6.00
C LYS A 25 6.36 4.84 5.08
N VAL A 26 6.83 5.74 4.23
CA VAL A 26 7.83 5.48 3.20
C VAL A 26 8.74 6.69 3.07
N VAL A 27 10.03 6.45 2.84
CA VAL A 27 10.99 7.46 2.37
C VAL A 27 11.68 6.95 1.11
N PHE A 28 12.10 7.88 0.26
CA PHE A 28 12.79 7.64 -0.98
C PHE A 28 14.22 8.14 -0.85
N GLY A 29 15.17 7.21 -0.83
CA GLY A 29 16.60 7.52 -0.73
C GLY A 29 17.25 7.54 -2.11
N THR A 30 17.91 8.64 -2.46
CA THR A 30 18.76 8.73 -3.67
C THR A 30 20.14 8.13 -3.39
N THR A 31 20.81 7.61 -4.42
CA THR A 31 22.21 7.14 -4.31
C THR A 31 23.18 8.22 -3.84
N ASP A 32 22.81 9.49 -3.96
CA ASP A 32 23.57 10.64 -3.48
C ASP A 32 23.41 10.89 -1.96
N GLY A 33 22.65 10.05 -1.24
CA GLY A 33 22.47 10.10 0.21
C GLY A 33 21.36 11.06 0.67
N GLN A 34 20.56 11.60 -0.26
CA GLN A 34 19.43 12.45 0.08
C GLN A 34 18.14 11.63 0.22
N PHE A 35 17.36 11.93 1.27
CA PHE A 35 16.09 11.27 1.56
C PHE A 35 14.93 12.23 1.36
N PHE A 36 13.86 11.72 0.73
CA PHE A 36 12.66 12.48 0.43
C PHE A 36 11.43 11.70 0.88
N LEU A 37 10.38 12.42 1.30
CA LEU A 37 9.08 11.83 1.60
C LEU A 37 8.22 11.64 0.34
N ASN A 38 8.63 12.25 -0.77
CA ASN A 38 7.91 12.24 -2.04
C ASN A 38 8.80 11.64 -3.14
N GLU A 39 8.27 10.63 -3.84
CA GLU A 39 8.95 9.93 -4.93
C GLU A 39 9.31 10.85 -6.10
N SER A 40 8.41 11.78 -6.45
CA SER A 40 8.61 12.69 -7.58
C SER A 40 9.78 13.64 -7.32
N HIS A 41 9.88 14.17 -6.10
CA HIS A 41 11.03 14.98 -5.69
C HIS A 41 12.32 14.15 -5.66
N ALA A 42 12.26 12.92 -5.15
CA ALA A 42 13.43 12.04 -5.16
C ALA A 42 13.94 11.76 -6.58
N ASN A 43 13.04 11.57 -7.54
CA ASN A 43 13.39 11.31 -8.94
C ASN A 43 13.97 12.55 -9.65
N ILE A 44 13.51 13.76 -9.31
CA ILE A 44 14.09 15.00 -9.84
C ILE A 44 15.52 15.20 -9.31
N HIS A 45 15.74 14.83 -8.05
CA HIS A 45 17.03 14.97 -7.38
C HIS A 45 18.00 13.81 -7.67
N ALA A 46 17.48 12.66 -8.05
CA ALA A 46 18.30 11.61 -8.62
C ALA A 46 18.90 12.15 -9.93
N THR A 47 20.22 12.30 -9.93
CA THR A 47 20.99 12.64 -11.13
C THR A 47 20.69 11.62 -12.25
N ALA A 48 21.03 11.92 -13.51
CA ALA A 48 20.74 11.03 -14.65
C ALA A 48 21.25 9.57 -14.50
N GLU A 49 22.24 9.35 -13.62
CA GLU A 49 22.78 8.02 -13.26
C GLU A 49 22.36 7.54 -11.86
N GLY A 50 21.74 8.43 -11.07
CA GLY A 50 21.31 8.18 -9.71
C GLY A 50 20.06 7.30 -9.66
N LYS A 51 20.00 6.40 -8.69
CA LYS A 51 18.81 5.57 -8.45
C LYS A 51 18.10 6.02 -7.19
N VAL A 52 16.77 5.98 -7.25
CA VAL A 52 15.91 6.17 -6.07
C VAL A 52 15.53 4.80 -5.53
N PHE A 53 15.72 4.61 -4.24
CA PHE A 53 15.26 3.43 -3.51
C PHE A 53 14.09 3.81 -2.60
N LYS A 54 12.96 3.12 -2.80
CA LYS A 54 11.84 3.15 -1.87
C LYS A 54 12.20 2.34 -0.62
N ILE A 55 12.11 2.96 0.55
CA ILE A 55 12.36 2.35 1.85
C ILE A 55 11.10 2.52 2.69
N GLU A 56 10.55 1.42 3.17
CA GLU A 56 9.32 1.40 3.95
C GLU A 56 9.65 1.38 5.45
N ASN A 57 8.86 2.08 6.24
CA ASN A 57 9.04 2.10 7.69
C ASN A 57 8.40 0.84 8.29
N GLU A 58 9.23 -0.08 8.77
CA GLU A 58 8.75 -1.32 9.40
C GLU A 58 7.97 -1.08 10.70
N ASN A 59 8.12 0.10 11.33
CA ASN A 59 7.43 0.43 12.58
C ASN A 59 6.04 1.04 12.38
N ILE A 60 5.67 1.41 11.16
CA ILE A 60 4.32 1.92 10.86
C ILE A 60 3.64 0.84 10.04
N PRO A 61 2.50 0.27 10.50
CA PRO A 61 1.74 -0.62 9.65
C PRO A 61 1.41 0.11 8.34
N SER A 62 1.95 -0.41 7.25
CA SER A 62 1.73 0.12 5.91
C SER A 62 0.28 -0.18 5.51
N GLU A 63 -0.64 0.65 5.97
CA GLU A 63 -1.94 0.79 5.31
C GLU A 63 -1.68 1.47 3.97
N GLY A 64 -1.49 0.67 2.93
CA GLY A 64 -1.37 1.16 1.56
C GLY A 64 -0.59 0.27 0.61
N THR A 65 -1.31 -0.56 -0.13
CA THR A 65 -0.99 -1.07 -1.47
C THR A 65 0.17 -2.08 -1.59
N LYS A 66 -0.11 -3.33 -1.24
CA LYS A 66 0.16 -4.44 -2.18
C LYS A 66 -1.17 -4.88 -2.79
N ASN A 67 -1.68 -4.10 -3.74
CA ASN A 67 -2.63 -4.63 -4.72
C ASN A 67 -1.83 -5.59 -5.63
N LYS A 68 -1.52 -6.78 -5.12
CA LYS A 68 -1.63 -7.95 -6.00
C LYS A 68 -3.07 -7.90 -6.50
N PRO A 69 -3.35 -8.14 -7.80
CA PRO A 69 -4.73 -8.31 -8.21
C PRO A 69 -5.29 -9.42 -7.36
N ALA A 70 -6.11 -9.07 -6.35
CA ALA A 70 -6.71 -10.02 -5.45
C ALA A 70 -7.41 -11.04 -6.36
N ASN A 71 -7.00 -12.29 -6.21
CA ASN A 71 -7.68 -13.35 -6.92
C ASN A 71 -9.13 -13.40 -6.40
N ALA A 72 -10.04 -14.05 -7.12
CA ALA A 72 -11.44 -14.07 -6.68
C ALA A 72 -11.59 -14.61 -5.23
N ALA A 73 -10.75 -15.56 -4.82
CA ALA A 73 -10.78 -16.12 -3.47
C ALA A 73 -10.35 -15.12 -2.38
N ASP A 74 -9.36 -14.27 -2.65
CA ASP A 74 -8.91 -13.23 -1.73
C ASP A 74 -10.03 -12.21 -1.49
N LEU A 75 -10.76 -11.82 -2.54
CA LEU A 75 -11.88 -10.88 -2.41
C LEU A 75 -13.07 -11.49 -1.66
N ILE A 76 -13.34 -12.77 -1.87
CA ILE A 76 -14.36 -13.52 -1.12
C ILE A 76 -13.96 -13.62 0.37
N ALA A 77 -12.67 -13.86 0.66
CA ALA A 77 -12.17 -13.87 2.03
C ALA A 77 -12.32 -12.49 2.69
N VAL A 78 -12.04 -11.39 1.96
CA VAL A 78 -12.28 -10.02 2.45
C VAL A 78 -13.75 -9.79 2.74
N ALA A 79 -14.67 -10.24 1.87
CA ALA A 79 -16.12 -10.12 2.11
C ALA A 79 -16.54 -10.68 3.47
N ALA A 80 -15.98 -11.82 3.88
CA ALA A 80 -16.27 -12.45 5.17
C ALA A 80 -15.75 -11.65 6.38
N THR A 81 -14.76 -10.77 6.19
CA THR A 81 -14.22 -9.91 7.26
C THR A 81 -15.00 -8.60 7.44
N LEU A 82 -15.91 -8.28 6.52
CA LEU A 82 -16.72 -7.08 6.59
C LEU A 82 -17.88 -7.31 7.57
N GLU A 83 -18.01 -6.41 8.54
CA GLU A 83 -18.97 -6.49 9.64
C GLU A 83 -20.21 -5.63 9.43
N THR A 84 -20.21 -4.71 8.46
CA THR A 84 -21.33 -3.81 8.19
C THR A 84 -21.79 -3.91 6.74
N VAL A 85 -23.10 -3.79 6.52
CA VAL A 85 -23.71 -3.80 5.19
C VAL A 85 -23.12 -2.70 4.30
N GLU A 86 -22.92 -1.50 4.85
CA GLU A 86 -22.31 -0.37 4.13
C GLU A 86 -20.90 -0.67 3.60
N ALA A 87 -20.07 -1.36 4.39
CA ALA A 87 -18.73 -1.73 3.96
C ALA A 87 -18.76 -2.81 2.86
N VAL A 88 -19.72 -3.74 2.94
CA VAL A 88 -19.92 -4.76 1.91
C VAL A 88 -20.43 -4.15 0.61
N ASP A 89 -21.39 -3.21 0.68
CA ASP A 89 -21.92 -2.50 -0.49
C ASP A 89 -20.86 -1.64 -1.18
N ALA A 90 -20.02 -0.94 -0.42
CA ALA A 90 -18.90 -0.18 -0.97
C ALA A 90 -17.90 -1.10 -1.72
N ALA A 91 -17.56 -2.25 -1.13
CA ALA A 91 -16.67 -3.23 -1.75
C ALA A 91 -17.31 -3.87 -3.01
N LYS A 92 -18.61 -4.12 -2.97
CA LYS A 92 -19.40 -4.63 -4.11
C LYS A 92 -19.43 -3.63 -5.26
N ALA A 93 -19.64 -2.34 -4.98
CA ALA A 93 -19.62 -1.28 -5.99
C ALA A 93 -18.26 -1.20 -6.69
N LEU A 94 -17.15 -1.28 -5.93
CA LEU A 94 -15.79 -1.30 -6.49
C LEU A 94 -15.54 -2.51 -7.40
N GLU A 95 -16.05 -3.70 -7.05
CA GLU A 95 -15.91 -4.88 -7.92
C GLU A 95 -16.78 -4.74 -9.19
N LEU A 96 -17.96 -4.15 -9.09
CA LEU A 96 -18.86 -3.85 -10.21
C LEU A 96 -18.25 -2.89 -11.23
N GLU A 97 -17.60 -1.81 -10.76
CA GLU A 97 -16.86 -0.86 -11.60
C GLU A 97 -15.57 -1.45 -12.17
N GLY A 98 -14.99 -2.41 -11.44
CA GLY A 98 -13.74 -3.07 -11.80
C GLY A 98 -13.94 -4.26 -12.73
N LYS A 99 -13.74 -5.47 -12.19
CA LYS A 99 -13.67 -6.71 -12.98
C LYS A 99 -15.01 -7.44 -13.08
N ASN A 100 -16.02 -7.00 -12.33
CA ASN A 100 -17.39 -7.50 -12.35
C ASN A 100 -17.45 -9.04 -12.31
N ARG A 101 -16.71 -9.65 -11.35
CA ARG A 101 -16.67 -11.10 -11.23
C ARG A 101 -17.93 -11.59 -10.52
N ALA A 102 -18.76 -12.34 -11.23
CA ALA A 102 -20.03 -12.87 -10.71
C ALA A 102 -19.86 -13.65 -9.39
N THR A 103 -18.79 -14.42 -9.23
CA THR A 103 -18.53 -15.20 -8.00
C THR A 103 -18.20 -14.34 -6.78
N VAL A 104 -17.54 -13.19 -6.99
CA VAL A 104 -17.20 -12.25 -5.92
C VAL A 104 -18.44 -11.44 -5.54
N LEU A 105 -19.22 -10.99 -6.52
CA LEU A 105 -20.48 -10.29 -6.28
C LEU A 105 -21.48 -11.16 -5.51
N ALA A 106 -21.61 -12.44 -5.87
CA ALA A 106 -22.45 -13.39 -5.15
C ALA A 106 -22.02 -13.59 -3.68
N ALA A 107 -20.71 -13.52 -3.40
CA ALA A 107 -20.22 -13.60 -2.02
C ALA A 107 -20.55 -12.32 -1.21
N TYR A 108 -20.47 -11.14 -1.85
CA TYR A 108 -20.92 -9.89 -1.22
C TYR A 108 -22.44 -9.89 -0.98
N ASP A 109 -23.24 -10.35 -1.92
CA ASP A 109 -24.70 -10.49 -1.77
C ASP A 109 -25.05 -11.43 -0.61
N ALA A 110 -24.41 -12.60 -0.54
CA ALA A 110 -24.62 -13.55 0.55
C ALA A 110 -24.25 -12.94 1.93
N ARG A 111 -23.18 -12.15 1.97
CA ARG A 111 -22.75 -11.47 3.21
C ARG A 111 -23.74 -10.38 3.64
N ILE A 112 -24.26 -9.59 2.71
CA ILE A 112 -25.29 -8.59 2.99
C ILE A 112 -26.56 -9.26 3.54
N GLU A 113 -26.99 -10.38 2.94
CA GLU A 113 -28.12 -11.14 3.46
C GLU A 113 -27.90 -11.70 4.86
N GLU A 114 -26.68 -12.17 5.17
CA GLU A 114 -26.32 -12.66 6.50
C GLU A 114 -26.39 -11.53 7.54
N LEU A 115 -25.80 -10.38 7.23
CA LEU A 115 -25.80 -9.22 8.12
C LEU A 115 -27.22 -8.69 8.37
N ASN A 116 -28.05 -8.60 7.32
CA ASN A 116 -29.45 -8.16 7.45
C ASN A 116 -30.36 -9.14 8.20
N LYS A 117 -30.01 -10.43 8.29
CA LYS A 117 -30.74 -11.42 9.10
C LYS A 117 -30.31 -11.42 10.57
N THR A 118 -29.21 -10.75 10.89
CA THR A 118 -28.61 -10.73 12.23
C THR A 118 -29.00 -9.47 13.02
N GLU A 119 -29.67 -8.50 12.39
CA GLU A 119 -30.40 -7.40 13.03
C GLU A 119 -31.85 -7.78 13.38
#